data_AF-W4KIF0-F1
#
_entry.id   AF-W4KIF0-F1
#
_cell.length_a   1.000
_cell.length_b   1.000
_cell.length_c   1.000
_cell.angle_alpha   90.00
_cell.angle_beta   90.00
_cell.angle_gamma   90.00
#
_symmetry.space_group_name_H-M   'P 1'
#
loop_
_entity.id
_entity.type
_entity.pdbx_description
1 polymer ?
#
loop_
_entity_poly.entity_id
_entity_poly.type
_entity_poly.pdbx_seq_one_letter_code
_entity_poly.pdbx_strand_id
1 'polypeptide(L)'
;MNKQPGYWYPSMGNQELIDCFDTWGIKLTTQQLLKPSPEFVYDVYLACILQVNGVTQQVLDERLEILLAAINEPNPDIFGNSLSQNLILYQISRLADAAKVPDFNIKDLTFPDSTRTCGILCAIANFIKFNEQCEVFISELRDGSAALVKEREIVAMELAEVRRNNAALSAKQAEDRPMCESLQQENAGLTAHLIAQKEIQGVLLKDIENLKADRESLVQRKEGLNADSAVVSDTVARTRSRIVQSPERIRRNISSMSTTAMEDKKTLGAQEAKARDLQAKISALLNIEKDVRGALEQLQTIEKEAYALELTQKEFIDTRDHLDQKKIERTELEMKYQASFRVQKQLSNAQEKLERAQQHAEDKRLAGQHTIERLQREYEEMVLDRRDNEKQVEELRSKANEFERQMAEHLRSCEAELNELLTEYWKLRHETEVYMEILANKLGMRVSAT
;
A
#
# COMPACT_ATOMS: atom_id res chain seq x y z
N MET A 1 10.25 -15.98 44.56
CA MET A 1 11.30 -16.32 43.57
C MET A 1 12.64 -16.37 44.29
N ASN A 2 13.12 -17.57 44.59
CA ASN A 2 14.43 -17.76 45.22
C ASN A 2 15.50 -17.46 44.17
N LYS A 3 16.29 -16.39 44.35
CA LYS A 3 17.47 -16.16 43.51
C LYS A 3 18.54 -17.16 43.95
N GLN A 4 19.01 -18.02 43.05
CA GLN A 4 20.24 -18.77 43.29
C GLN A 4 21.42 -17.78 43.35
N PRO A 5 22.37 -17.95 44.29
CA PRO A 5 23.55 -17.11 44.33
C PRO A 5 24.46 -17.46 43.14
N GLY A 6 24.39 -16.67 42.06
CA GLY A 6 25.32 -16.76 40.92
C GLY A 6 24.72 -16.61 39.53
N TYR A 7 23.40 -16.76 39.36
CA TYR A 7 22.77 -16.76 38.04
C TYR A 7 21.72 -15.65 37.89
N TRP A 8 21.67 -15.02 36.70
CA TRP A 8 20.80 -13.87 36.38
C TRP A 8 19.32 -14.25 36.11
N TYR A 9 19.05 -15.53 35.88
CA TYR A 9 17.73 -16.04 35.51
C TYR A 9 16.95 -16.64 36.69
N PRO A 10 15.61 -16.75 36.61
CA PRO A 10 14.80 -17.40 37.64
C PRO A 10 15.16 -18.88 37.78
N SER A 11 15.38 -19.35 39.01
CA SER A 11 15.56 -20.78 39.28
C SER A 11 14.22 -21.50 39.16
N MET A 12 14.16 -22.53 38.33
CA MET A 12 13.02 -23.44 38.24
C MET A 12 13.22 -24.62 39.19
N GLY A 13 12.14 -25.10 39.81
CA GLY A 13 12.18 -26.36 40.56
C GLY A 13 12.36 -27.56 39.63
N ASN A 14 12.82 -28.70 40.16
CA ASN A 14 13.02 -29.91 39.34
C ASN A 14 11.75 -30.37 38.61
N GLN A 15 10.57 -30.20 39.22
CA GLN A 15 9.28 -30.53 38.59
C GLN A 15 8.92 -29.55 37.48
N GLU A 16 9.05 -28.25 37.73
CA GLU A 16 8.82 -27.22 36.71
C GLU A 16 9.73 -27.41 35.49
N LEU A 17 10.99 -27.81 35.73
CA LEU A 17 11.94 -28.12 34.66
C LEU A 17 11.49 -29.34 33.84
N ILE A 18 11.03 -30.41 34.50
CA ILE A 18 10.49 -31.59 33.79
C ILE A 18 9.31 -31.20 32.91
N ASP A 19 8.35 -30.43 33.45
CA ASP A 19 7.16 -30.00 32.72
C ASP A 19 7.51 -29.12 31.49
N CYS A 20 8.52 -28.25 31.62
CA CYS A 20 8.97 -27.41 30.50
C CYS A 20 9.56 -28.23 29.37
N PHE A 21 10.42 -29.19 29.69
CA PHE A 21 11.06 -30.03 28.68
C PHE A 21 10.08 -31.03 28.06
N ASP A 22 9.09 -31.52 28.81
CA ASP A 22 8.03 -32.39 28.28
C ASP A 22 7.18 -31.65 27.23
N THR A 23 6.96 -30.34 27.41
CA THR A 23 6.30 -29.48 26.41
C THR A 23 7.05 -29.46 25.07
N TRP A 24 8.39 -29.57 25.11
CA TRP A 24 9.24 -29.67 23.91
C TRP A 24 9.45 -31.10 23.41
N GLY A 25 8.75 -32.08 24.00
CA GLY A 25 8.90 -33.49 23.67
C GLY A 25 10.17 -34.15 24.22
N ILE A 26 10.90 -33.48 25.12
CA ILE A 26 12.10 -33.98 25.77
C ILE A 26 11.72 -34.56 27.13
N LYS A 27 11.67 -35.90 27.23
CA LYS A 27 11.25 -36.59 28.45
C LYS A 27 12.37 -36.64 29.47
N LEU A 28 12.20 -35.91 30.57
CA LEU A 28 13.11 -35.91 31.72
C LEU A 28 12.48 -36.62 32.92
N THR A 29 13.26 -37.40 33.67
CA THR A 29 12.81 -37.98 34.94
C THR A 29 13.53 -37.34 36.13
N THR A 30 12.86 -37.27 37.29
CA THR A 30 13.45 -36.74 38.53
C THR A 30 14.73 -37.49 38.93
N GLN A 31 14.82 -38.79 38.64
CA GLN A 31 16.01 -39.60 38.92
C GLN A 31 17.21 -39.21 38.05
N GLN A 32 16.97 -38.93 36.75
CA GLN A 32 18.02 -38.47 35.83
C GLN A 32 18.55 -37.08 36.20
N LEU A 33 17.71 -36.20 36.77
CA LEU A 33 18.16 -34.90 37.25
C LEU A 33 18.97 -34.98 38.55
N LEU A 34 18.60 -35.90 39.46
CA LEU A 34 19.32 -36.12 40.72
C LEU A 34 20.65 -36.86 40.52
N LYS A 35 20.74 -37.71 39.51
CA LYS A 35 21.96 -38.44 39.12
C LYS A 35 22.10 -38.46 37.59
N PRO A 36 22.61 -37.36 36.99
CA PRO A 36 22.77 -37.29 35.54
C PRO A 36 23.83 -38.29 35.07
N SER A 37 23.52 -39.07 34.02
CA SER A 37 24.52 -39.85 33.29
C SER A 37 25.08 -39.04 32.12
N PRO A 38 26.33 -39.29 31.68
CA PRO A 38 26.91 -38.62 30.51
C PRO A 38 26.06 -38.75 29.24
N GLU A 39 25.51 -39.94 28.99
CA GLU A 39 24.62 -40.22 27.85
C GLU A 39 23.34 -39.38 27.91
N PHE A 40 22.71 -39.31 29.09
CA PHE A 40 21.51 -38.49 29.29
C PHE A 40 21.77 -37.01 29.02
N VAL A 41 22.84 -36.46 29.58
CA VAL A 41 23.16 -35.03 29.42
C VAL A 41 23.49 -34.71 27.96
N TYR A 42 24.21 -35.61 27.30
CA TYR A 42 24.51 -35.51 25.88
C TYR A 42 23.24 -35.44 25.02
N ASP A 43 22.31 -36.38 25.20
CA ASP A 43 21.07 -36.45 24.42
C ASP A 43 20.18 -35.23 24.66
N VAL A 44 20.06 -34.79 25.92
CA VAL A 44 19.22 -33.63 26.28
C VAL A 44 19.78 -32.33 25.68
N TYR A 45 21.09 -32.10 25.78
CA TYR A 45 21.68 -30.90 25.18
C TYR A 45 21.62 -30.92 23.65
N LEU A 46 21.79 -32.08 23.02
CA LEU A 46 21.62 -32.22 21.59
C LEU A 46 20.17 -31.93 21.16
N ALA A 47 19.19 -32.42 21.92
CA ALA A 47 17.78 -32.10 21.71
C ALA A 47 17.49 -30.59 21.87
N CYS A 48 18.13 -29.91 22.82
CA CYS A 48 18.02 -28.46 22.95
C CYS A 48 18.62 -27.71 21.75
N ILE A 49 19.75 -28.16 21.21
CA ILE A 49 20.36 -27.57 20.01
C ILE A 49 19.41 -27.71 18.81
N LEU A 50 18.81 -28.90 18.66
CA LEU A 50 17.83 -29.16 17.61
C LEU A 50 16.64 -28.21 17.72
N GLN A 51 16.13 -27.99 18.95
CA GLN A 51 15.00 -27.10 19.18
C GLN A 51 15.28 -25.63 18.85
N VAL A 52 16.50 -25.14 19.13
CA VAL A 52 16.85 -23.72 18.93
C VAL A 52 17.32 -23.44 17.50
N ASN A 53 18.23 -24.27 16.98
CA ASN A 53 18.94 -23.98 15.74
C ASN A 53 18.52 -24.89 14.57
N GLY A 54 17.67 -25.89 14.80
CA GLY A 54 17.29 -26.89 13.79
C GLY A 54 18.43 -27.77 13.32
N VAL A 55 19.59 -27.76 14.00
CA VAL A 55 20.77 -28.54 13.62
C VAL A 55 20.57 -29.98 14.09
N THR A 56 20.40 -30.89 13.13
CA THR A 56 20.33 -32.33 13.39
C THR A 56 21.72 -32.92 13.53
N GLN A 57 21.80 -34.10 14.17
CA GLN A 57 23.03 -34.87 14.26
C GLN A 57 23.63 -35.17 12.87
N GLN A 58 22.79 -35.42 11.86
CA GLN A 58 23.21 -35.63 10.48
C GLN A 58 23.99 -34.45 9.90
N VAL A 59 23.56 -33.21 10.17
CA VAL A 59 24.28 -31.99 9.72
C VAL A 59 25.64 -31.88 10.41
N LEU A 60 25.76 -32.36 11.65
CA LEU A 60 27.05 -32.40 12.36
C LEU A 60 27.96 -33.47 11.78
N ASP A 61 27.43 -34.64 11.44
CA ASP A 61 28.16 -35.73 10.80
C ASP A 61 28.64 -35.34 9.38
N GLU A 62 27.80 -34.68 8.57
CA GLU A 62 28.20 -34.14 7.26
C GLU A 62 29.34 -33.11 7.39
N ARG A 63 29.26 -32.23 8.41
CA ARG A 63 30.33 -31.26 8.70
C ARG A 63 31.60 -31.95 9.16
N LEU A 64 31.49 -33.03 9.95
CA LEU A 64 32.61 -33.85 10.37
C LEU A 64 33.31 -34.46 9.16
N GLU A 65 32.56 -35.05 8.21
CA GLU A 65 33.11 -35.63 6.98
C GLU A 65 33.87 -34.60 6.14
N ILE A 66 33.30 -33.40 5.97
CA ILE A 66 33.96 -32.30 5.26
C ILE A 66 35.27 -31.89 5.95
N LEU A 67 35.26 -31.80 7.28
CA LEU A 67 36.47 -31.45 8.05
C LEU A 67 37.53 -32.54 7.98
N LEU A 68 37.14 -33.81 8.08
CA LEU A 68 38.05 -34.95 7.94
C LEU A 68 38.66 -35.02 6.54
N ALA A 69 37.88 -34.73 5.50
CA ALA A 69 38.36 -34.65 4.12
C ALA A 69 39.31 -33.47 3.87
N ALA A 70 39.21 -32.39 4.66
CA ALA A 70 40.10 -31.23 4.57
C ALA A 70 41.45 -31.44 5.28
N ILE A 71 41.56 -32.44 6.15
CA ILE A 71 42.81 -32.77 6.85
C ILE A 71 43.67 -33.61 5.90
N ASN A 72 44.76 -33.03 5.40
CA ASN A 72 45.75 -33.72 4.56
C ASN A 72 46.67 -34.65 5.39
N GLU A 73 46.10 -35.57 6.18
CA GLU A 73 46.82 -36.58 6.95
C GLU A 73 46.52 -37.98 6.42
N PRO A 74 47.47 -38.93 6.52
CA PRO A 74 47.32 -40.27 5.96
C PRO A 74 46.27 -41.15 6.66
N ASN A 75 45.90 -40.84 7.91
CA ASN A 75 44.88 -41.57 8.68
C ASN A 75 43.90 -40.59 9.38
N PRO A 76 42.96 -39.97 8.64
CA PRO A 76 42.02 -38.99 9.19
C PRO A 76 41.05 -39.62 10.21
N ASP A 77 40.73 -40.91 10.09
CA ASP A 77 39.76 -41.61 10.94
C ASP A 77 40.14 -41.64 12.43
N ILE A 78 41.43 -41.55 12.75
CA ILE A 78 41.91 -41.52 14.14
C ILE A 78 41.36 -40.30 14.89
N PHE A 79 41.13 -39.19 14.17
CA PHE A 79 40.62 -37.95 14.72
C PHE A 79 39.08 -37.89 14.75
N GLY A 80 38.37 -38.81 14.10
CA GLY A 80 36.92 -38.73 13.91
C GLY A 80 36.13 -38.59 15.21
N ASN A 81 36.43 -39.44 16.20
CA ASN A 81 35.72 -39.40 17.49
C ASN A 81 36.05 -38.12 18.29
N SER A 82 37.33 -37.73 18.35
CA SER A 82 37.74 -36.51 19.06
C SER A 82 37.19 -35.25 18.40
N LEU A 83 37.14 -35.19 17.08
CA LEU A 83 36.61 -34.06 16.33
C LEU A 83 35.09 -33.95 16.48
N SER A 84 34.38 -35.09 16.45
CA SER A 84 32.94 -35.15 16.71
C SER A 84 32.60 -34.61 18.10
N GLN A 85 33.29 -35.09 19.14
CA GLN A 85 33.12 -34.61 20.51
C GLN A 85 33.41 -33.11 20.64
N ASN A 86 34.46 -32.59 19.98
CA ASN A 86 34.76 -31.16 19.99
C ASN A 86 33.70 -30.33 19.23
N LEU A 87 33.17 -30.84 18.12
CA LEU A 87 32.14 -30.16 17.35
C LEU A 87 30.85 -30.03 18.17
N ILE A 88 30.46 -31.10 18.86
CA ILE A 88 29.28 -31.09 19.74
C ILE A 88 29.51 -30.19 20.95
N LEU A 89 30.67 -30.31 21.61
CA LEU A 89 31.05 -29.42 22.71
C LEU A 89 30.97 -27.95 22.29
N TYR A 90 31.45 -27.61 21.09
CA TYR A 90 31.39 -26.26 20.54
C TYR A 90 29.95 -25.78 20.29
N GLN A 91 29.06 -26.64 19.79
CA GLN A 91 27.65 -26.23 19.61
C GLN A 91 26.93 -26.05 20.95
N ILE A 92 27.18 -26.95 21.91
CA ILE A 92 26.57 -26.86 23.24
C ILE A 92 27.13 -25.64 23.99
N SER A 93 28.43 -25.37 23.91
CA SER A 93 29.02 -24.17 24.54
C SER A 93 28.42 -22.89 23.98
N ARG A 94 28.19 -22.81 22.66
CA ARG A 94 27.50 -21.65 22.05
C ARG A 94 26.07 -21.48 22.54
N LEU A 95 25.33 -22.58 22.70
CA LEU A 95 23.99 -22.56 23.26
C LEU A 95 24.03 -22.11 24.74
N ALA A 96 24.97 -22.63 25.51
CA ALA A 96 25.19 -22.26 26.91
C ALA A 96 25.57 -20.78 27.05
N ASP A 97 26.47 -20.27 26.21
CA ASP A 97 26.86 -18.86 26.14
C ASP A 97 25.65 -17.96 25.84
N ALA A 98 24.81 -18.35 24.88
CA ALA A 98 23.57 -17.66 24.55
C ALA A 98 22.59 -17.64 25.73
N ALA A 99 22.51 -18.76 26.47
CA ALA A 99 21.76 -18.90 27.72
C ALA A 99 22.45 -18.25 28.95
N LYS A 100 23.57 -17.55 28.76
CA LYS A 100 24.36 -16.85 29.81
C LYS A 100 25.05 -17.78 30.81
N VAL A 101 25.54 -18.92 30.33
CA VAL A 101 26.44 -19.83 31.05
C VAL A 101 27.81 -19.86 30.33
N PRO A 102 28.71 -18.91 30.62
CA PRO A 102 29.96 -18.73 29.89
C PRO A 102 31.07 -19.75 30.23
N ASP A 103 30.88 -20.54 31.29
CA ASP A 103 31.89 -21.46 31.83
C ASP A 103 31.59 -22.94 31.50
N PHE A 104 30.75 -23.20 30.49
CA PHE A 104 30.43 -24.55 30.02
C PHE A 104 31.69 -25.26 29.51
N ASN A 105 31.93 -26.48 29.96
CA ASN A 105 33.15 -27.22 29.62
C ASN A 105 32.90 -28.73 29.48
N ILE A 106 33.92 -29.47 29.03
CA ILE A 106 33.80 -30.91 28.76
C ILE A 106 33.43 -31.76 29.98
N LYS A 107 33.69 -31.30 31.21
CA LYS A 107 33.27 -32.01 32.44
C LYS A 107 31.75 -32.04 32.57
N ASP A 108 31.06 -31.01 32.05
CA ASP A 108 29.61 -30.93 32.08
C ASP A 108 28.96 -32.02 31.20
N LEU A 109 29.70 -32.57 30.25
CA LEU A 109 29.29 -33.70 29.42
C LEU A 109 29.78 -35.04 29.99
N THR A 110 31.05 -35.11 30.37
CA THR A 110 31.72 -36.39 30.71
C THR A 110 31.55 -36.80 32.18
N PHE A 111 31.42 -35.83 33.09
CA PHE A 111 31.27 -36.04 34.53
C PHE A 111 30.23 -35.05 35.10
N PRO A 112 28.95 -35.19 34.73
CA PRO A 112 27.93 -34.20 35.07
C PRO A 112 27.64 -34.19 36.58
N ASP A 113 27.66 -32.99 37.16
CA ASP A 113 27.22 -32.74 38.54
C ASP A 113 25.73 -32.39 38.56
N SER A 114 24.95 -32.98 39.47
CA SER A 114 23.50 -32.78 39.52
C SER A 114 23.11 -31.30 39.70
N THR A 115 23.79 -30.57 40.58
CA THR A 115 23.46 -29.17 40.86
C THR A 115 23.77 -28.30 39.65
N ARG A 116 24.93 -28.53 39.04
CA ARG A 116 25.38 -27.78 37.86
C ARG A 116 24.55 -28.08 36.61
N THR A 117 24.26 -29.35 36.33
CA THR A 117 23.43 -29.78 35.20
C THR A 117 22.03 -29.17 35.29
N CYS A 118 21.40 -29.20 36.48
CA CYS A 118 20.11 -28.53 36.70
C CYS A 118 20.20 -27.01 36.47
N GLY A 119 21.28 -26.37 36.92
CA GLY A 119 21.53 -24.95 36.68
C GLY A 119 21.62 -24.62 35.19
N ILE A 120 22.36 -25.41 34.42
CA ILE A 120 22.53 -25.25 32.96
C ILE A 120 21.19 -25.48 32.23
N LEU A 121 20.47 -26.55 32.57
CA LEU A 121 19.16 -26.84 31.96
C LEU A 121 18.13 -25.76 32.27
N CYS A 122 18.15 -25.18 33.48
CA CYS A 122 17.31 -24.02 33.82
C CYS A 122 17.66 -22.80 32.95
N ALA A 123 18.95 -22.54 32.71
CA ALA A 123 19.40 -21.45 31.85
C ALA A 123 18.91 -21.62 30.41
N ILE A 124 19.14 -22.82 29.86
CA ILE A 124 18.74 -23.18 28.50
C ILE A 124 17.23 -23.14 28.36
N ALA A 125 16.47 -23.66 29.33
CA ALA A 125 15.01 -23.63 29.30
C ALA A 125 14.47 -22.19 29.30
N ASN A 126 15.03 -21.30 30.11
CA ASN A 126 14.67 -19.88 30.08
C ASN A 126 15.00 -19.23 28.73
N PHE A 127 16.13 -19.58 28.13
CA PHE A 127 16.51 -19.10 26.81
C PHE A 127 15.56 -19.60 25.70
N ILE A 128 15.19 -20.88 25.70
CA ILE A 128 14.24 -21.44 24.74
C ILE A 128 12.88 -20.74 24.87
N LYS A 129 12.36 -20.56 26.09
CA LYS A 129 11.10 -19.82 26.33
C LYS A 129 11.17 -18.38 25.80
N PHE A 130 12.29 -17.70 26.00
CA PHE A 130 12.50 -16.36 25.45
C PHE A 130 12.54 -16.37 23.91
N ASN A 131 13.20 -17.36 23.32
CA ASN A 131 13.24 -17.54 21.88
C ASN A 131 11.83 -17.76 21.29
N GLU A 132 11.01 -18.61 21.93
CA GLU A 132 9.61 -18.83 21.53
C GLU A 132 8.75 -17.56 21.60
N GLN A 133 8.95 -16.71 22.62
CA GLN A 133 8.28 -15.41 22.70
C GLN A 133 8.69 -14.47 21.56
N CYS A 134 9.96 -14.53 21.15
CA CYS A 134 10.49 -13.74 20.04
C CYS A 134 10.11 -14.31 18.67
N GLU A 135 9.78 -15.60 18.56
CA GLU A 135 9.49 -16.26 17.27
C GLU A 135 8.30 -15.61 16.56
N VAL A 136 7.26 -15.17 17.29
CA VAL A 136 6.13 -14.45 16.69
C VAL A 136 6.61 -13.18 15.98
N PHE A 137 7.38 -12.35 16.66
CA PHE A 137 7.94 -11.13 16.09
C PHE A 137 8.91 -11.40 14.93
N ILE A 138 9.78 -12.41 15.06
CA ILE A 138 10.74 -12.78 14.03
C ILE A 138 10.03 -13.34 12.79
N SER A 139 8.96 -14.12 12.98
CA SER A 139 8.15 -14.70 11.90
C SER A 139 7.45 -13.60 11.09
N GLU A 140 6.85 -12.60 11.73
CA GLU A 140 6.26 -11.44 11.06
C GLU A 140 7.28 -10.67 10.22
N LEU A 141 8.49 -10.45 10.75
CA LEU A 141 9.57 -9.81 9.98
C LEU A 141 10.03 -10.68 8.81
N ARG A 142 10.13 -11.99 9.00
CA ARG A 142 10.52 -12.95 7.96
C ARG A 142 9.49 -12.99 6.83
N ASP A 143 8.21 -13.04 7.17
CA ASP A 143 7.10 -13.04 6.22
C ASP A 143 7.03 -11.70 5.47
N GLY A 144 7.18 -10.58 6.18
CA GLY A 144 7.28 -9.25 5.57
C GLY A 144 8.47 -9.14 4.60
N SER A 145 9.64 -9.65 4.98
CA SER A 145 10.80 -9.70 4.09
C SER A 145 10.56 -10.59 2.88
N ALA A 146 9.95 -11.76 3.05
CA ALA A 146 9.64 -12.66 1.94
C ALA A 146 8.62 -12.05 0.97
N ALA A 147 7.61 -11.33 1.49
CA ALA A 147 6.64 -10.60 0.68
C ALA A 147 7.30 -9.49 -0.16
N LEU A 148 8.18 -8.69 0.46
CA LEU A 148 8.93 -7.65 -0.26
C LEU A 148 9.85 -8.20 -1.35
N VAL A 149 10.49 -9.35 -1.10
CA VAL A 149 11.31 -10.02 -2.12
C VAL A 149 10.46 -10.44 -3.32
N LYS A 150 9.27 -11.03 -3.07
CA LYS A 150 8.33 -11.40 -4.13
C LYS A 150 7.82 -10.19 -4.91
N GLU A 151 7.45 -9.11 -4.22
CA GLU A 151 7.01 -7.87 -4.87
C GLU A 151 8.12 -7.29 -5.76
N ARG A 152 9.35 -7.25 -5.25
CA ARG A 152 10.52 -6.81 -6.03
C ARG A 152 10.71 -7.65 -7.29
N GLU A 153 10.54 -8.96 -7.20
CA GLU A 153 10.66 -9.87 -8.35
C GLU A 153 9.57 -9.62 -9.40
N ILE A 154 8.32 -9.42 -8.97
CA ILE A 154 7.20 -9.08 -9.86
C ILE A 154 7.48 -7.74 -10.58
N VAL A 155 7.83 -6.70 -9.83
CA VAL A 155 8.13 -5.38 -10.40
C VAL A 155 9.34 -5.44 -11.35
N ALA A 156 10.35 -6.24 -11.04
CA ALA A 156 11.50 -6.43 -11.92
C ALA A 156 11.11 -7.12 -13.24
N MET A 157 10.19 -8.10 -13.20
CA MET A 157 9.66 -8.74 -14.41
C MET A 157 8.86 -7.76 -15.26
N GLU A 158 7.94 -6.99 -14.66
CA GLU A 158 7.14 -5.98 -15.35
C GLU A 158 8.04 -4.90 -15.99
N LEU A 159 9.06 -4.43 -15.26
CA LEU A 159 10.02 -3.47 -15.78
C LEU A 159 10.80 -4.01 -16.98
N ALA A 160 11.18 -5.30 -16.95
CA ALA A 160 11.86 -5.94 -18.06
C ALA A 160 10.95 -6.04 -19.30
N GLU A 161 9.68 -6.35 -19.12
CA GLU A 161 8.68 -6.39 -20.19
C GLU A 161 8.47 -5.01 -20.82
N VAL A 162 8.23 -3.98 -20.00
CA VAL A 162 8.05 -2.61 -20.47
C VAL A 162 9.29 -2.13 -21.23
N ARG A 163 10.50 -2.42 -20.73
CA ARG A 163 11.74 -2.08 -21.44
C ARG A 163 11.84 -2.79 -22.79
N ARG A 164 11.47 -4.06 -22.87
CA ARG A 164 11.45 -4.82 -24.13
C ARG A 164 10.46 -4.22 -25.13
N ASN A 165 9.26 -3.86 -24.67
CA ASN A 165 8.24 -3.24 -25.51
C ASN A 165 8.67 -1.86 -26.01
N ASN A 166 9.29 -1.06 -25.15
CA ASN A 166 9.82 0.25 -25.52
C ASN A 166 10.98 0.15 -26.53
N ALA A 167 11.88 -0.82 -26.34
CA ALA A 167 12.94 -1.10 -27.29
C ALA A 167 12.39 -1.55 -28.66
N ALA A 168 11.36 -2.39 -28.68
CA ALA A 168 10.70 -2.83 -29.91
C ALA A 168 10.00 -1.67 -30.63
N LEU A 169 9.32 -0.79 -29.91
CA LEU A 169 8.70 0.42 -30.47
C LEU A 169 9.76 1.38 -31.02
N SER A 170 10.84 1.61 -30.29
CA SER A 170 11.95 2.46 -30.73
C SER A 170 12.62 1.92 -31.98
N ALA A 171 12.79 0.60 -32.08
CA ALA A 171 13.32 -0.06 -33.27
C ALA A 171 12.39 0.12 -34.48
N LYS A 172 11.08 -0.09 -34.31
CA LYS A 172 10.09 0.18 -35.37
C LYS A 172 10.11 1.64 -35.82
N GLN A 173 10.15 2.58 -34.89
CA GLN A 173 10.25 4.00 -35.22
C GLN A 173 11.52 4.34 -36.01
N ALA A 174 12.65 3.70 -35.69
CA ALA A 174 13.89 3.88 -36.43
C ALA A 174 13.83 3.30 -37.86
N GLU A 175 13.10 2.19 -38.04
CA GLU A 175 12.85 1.57 -39.35
C GLU A 175 11.85 2.39 -40.19
N ASP A 176 10.79 2.91 -39.57
CA ASP A 176 9.73 3.67 -40.25
C ASP A 176 10.19 5.10 -40.62
N ARG A 177 11.09 5.70 -39.84
CA ARG A 177 11.58 7.08 -40.08
C ARG A 177 12.09 7.32 -41.51
N PRO A 178 13.03 6.54 -42.08
CA PRO A 178 13.50 6.76 -43.45
C PRO A 178 12.39 6.61 -44.49
N MET A 179 11.45 5.67 -44.28
CA MET A 179 10.30 5.50 -45.17
C MET A 179 9.39 6.72 -45.13
N CYS A 180 9.09 7.24 -43.94
CA CYS A 180 8.32 8.47 -43.78
C CYS A 180 9.02 9.68 -44.41
N GLU A 181 10.34 9.81 -44.25
CA GLU A 181 11.13 10.88 -44.87
C GLU A 181 11.10 10.79 -46.41
N SER A 182 11.24 9.58 -46.96
CA SER A 182 11.12 9.35 -48.42
C SER A 182 9.74 9.74 -48.94
N LEU A 183 8.66 9.29 -48.26
CA LEU A 183 7.30 9.62 -48.64
C LEU A 183 7.00 11.12 -48.52
N GLN A 184 7.57 11.81 -47.52
CA GLN A 184 7.45 13.26 -47.40
C GLN A 184 8.15 13.99 -48.55
N GLN A 185 9.33 13.55 -48.94
CA GLN A 185 10.03 14.11 -50.10
C GLN A 185 9.24 13.88 -51.40
N GLU A 186 8.68 12.69 -51.59
CA GLU A 186 7.83 12.38 -52.75
C GLU A 186 6.58 13.26 -52.77
N ASN A 187 5.88 13.40 -51.62
CA ASN A 187 4.70 14.27 -51.53
C ASN A 187 5.03 15.74 -51.81
N ALA A 188 6.17 16.23 -51.29
CA ALA A 188 6.63 17.58 -51.58
C ALA A 188 6.94 17.76 -53.08
N GLY A 189 7.56 16.77 -53.71
CA GLY A 189 7.83 16.74 -55.15
C GLY A 189 6.54 16.75 -55.99
N LEU A 190 5.56 15.89 -55.64
CA LEU A 190 4.25 15.85 -56.30
C LEU A 190 3.50 17.16 -56.13
N THR A 191 3.53 17.76 -54.95
CA THR A 191 2.90 19.06 -54.67
C THR A 191 3.53 20.16 -55.52
N ALA A 192 4.87 20.20 -55.60
CA ALA A 192 5.58 21.15 -56.46
C ALA A 192 5.22 20.95 -57.94
N HIS A 193 5.13 19.71 -58.41
CA HIS A 193 4.72 19.41 -59.78
C HIS A 193 3.28 19.86 -60.06
N LEU A 194 2.36 19.64 -59.12
CA LEU A 194 0.96 20.05 -59.23
C LEU A 194 0.84 21.58 -59.32
N ILE A 195 1.60 22.31 -58.51
CA ILE A 195 1.67 23.78 -58.57
C ILE A 195 2.18 24.24 -59.95
N ALA A 196 3.28 23.66 -60.44
CA ALA A 196 3.83 24.00 -61.76
C ALA A 196 2.84 23.73 -62.90
N GLN A 197 2.15 22.58 -62.87
CA GLN A 197 1.11 22.26 -63.85
C GLN A 197 -0.07 23.23 -63.79
N LYS A 198 -0.47 23.68 -62.59
CA LYS A 198 -1.52 24.68 -62.40
C LYS A 198 -1.13 26.04 -62.99
N GLU A 199 0.13 26.44 -62.88
CA GLU A 199 0.65 27.66 -63.53
C GLU A 199 0.58 27.54 -65.06
N ILE A 200 1.06 26.42 -65.61
CA ILE A 200 0.99 26.15 -67.07
C ILE A 200 -0.47 26.14 -67.54
N GLN A 201 -1.37 25.49 -66.80
CA GLN A 201 -2.81 25.50 -67.09
C GLN A 201 -3.37 26.92 -67.10
N GLY A 202 -2.97 27.78 -66.15
CA GLY A 202 -3.38 29.17 -66.10
C GLY A 202 -2.96 29.97 -67.34
N VAL A 203 -1.72 29.76 -67.81
CA VAL A 203 -1.22 30.37 -69.05
C VAL A 203 -2.03 29.88 -70.26
N LEU A 204 -2.22 28.56 -70.39
CA LEU A 204 -3.00 27.98 -71.49
C LEU A 204 -4.45 28.44 -71.51
N LEU A 205 -5.09 28.61 -70.35
CA LEU A 205 -6.44 29.16 -70.28
C LEU A 205 -6.51 30.59 -70.81
N LYS A 206 -5.53 31.42 -70.46
CA LYS A 206 -5.42 32.79 -70.98
C LYS A 206 -5.20 32.81 -72.50
N ASP A 207 -4.37 31.90 -73.02
CA ASP A 207 -4.16 31.75 -74.45
C ASP A 207 -5.43 31.29 -75.18
N ILE A 208 -6.20 30.37 -74.59
CA ILE A 208 -7.50 29.94 -75.11
C ILE A 208 -8.49 31.11 -75.16
N GLU A 209 -8.52 31.96 -74.13
CA GLU A 209 -9.36 33.17 -74.11
C GLU A 209 -8.95 34.15 -75.21
N ASN A 210 -7.65 34.40 -75.38
CA ASN A 210 -7.12 35.24 -76.46
C ASN A 210 -7.50 34.68 -77.84
N LEU A 211 -7.29 33.38 -78.07
CA LEU A 211 -7.64 32.73 -79.33
C LEU A 211 -9.15 32.74 -79.61
N LYS A 212 -10.00 32.65 -78.58
CA LYS A 212 -11.45 32.81 -78.73
C LYS A 212 -11.83 34.23 -79.15
N ALA A 213 -11.22 35.25 -78.55
CA ALA A 213 -11.43 36.64 -78.94
C ALA A 213 -10.97 36.91 -80.39
N ASP A 214 -9.80 36.39 -80.76
CA ASP A 214 -9.29 36.48 -82.14
C ASP A 214 -10.23 35.77 -83.12
N ARG A 215 -10.70 34.56 -82.80
CA ARG A 215 -11.67 33.83 -83.62
C ARG A 215 -12.93 34.65 -83.83
N GLU A 216 -13.47 35.26 -82.79
CA GLU A 216 -14.68 36.08 -82.87
C GLU A 216 -14.48 37.30 -83.77
N SER A 217 -13.34 37.98 -83.65
CA SER A 217 -12.97 39.09 -84.54
C SER A 217 -12.85 38.67 -86.01
N LEU A 218 -12.25 37.50 -86.28
CA LEU A 218 -12.10 36.95 -87.62
C LEU A 218 -13.44 36.51 -88.22
N VAL A 219 -14.34 35.96 -87.40
CA VAL A 219 -15.70 35.60 -87.83
C VAL A 219 -16.48 36.85 -88.22
N GLN A 220 -16.45 37.91 -87.39
CA GLN A 220 -17.09 39.19 -87.74
C GLN A 220 -16.53 39.76 -89.05
N ARG A 221 -15.20 39.71 -89.25
CA ARG A 221 -14.57 40.14 -90.49
C ARG A 221 -15.02 39.30 -91.70
N LYS A 222 -15.13 37.98 -91.53
CA LYS A 222 -15.62 37.06 -92.57
C LYS A 222 -17.08 37.36 -92.92
N GLU A 223 -17.93 37.61 -91.93
CA GLU A 223 -19.34 37.97 -92.14
C GLU A 223 -19.47 39.28 -92.92
N GLY A 224 -18.65 40.30 -92.60
CA GLY A 224 -18.56 41.53 -93.38
C GLY A 224 -18.16 41.28 -94.85
N LEU A 225 -17.10 40.52 -95.09
CA LEU A 225 -16.67 40.17 -96.45
C LEU A 225 -17.72 39.35 -97.23
N ASN A 226 -18.47 38.48 -96.55
CA ASN A 226 -19.57 37.73 -97.16
C ASN A 226 -20.73 38.65 -97.56
N ALA A 227 -21.06 39.65 -96.75
CA ALA A 227 -22.06 40.65 -97.10
C ALA A 227 -21.63 41.46 -98.33
N ASP A 228 -20.37 41.89 -98.38
CA ASP A 228 -19.80 42.58 -99.55
C ASP A 228 -19.83 41.69 -100.80
N SER A 229 -19.45 40.42 -100.67
CA SER A 229 -19.49 39.46 -101.77
C SER A 229 -20.91 39.18 -102.25
N ALA A 230 -21.91 39.20 -101.36
CA ALA A 230 -23.31 39.05 -101.72
C ALA A 230 -23.79 40.25 -102.56
N VAL A 231 -23.43 41.48 -102.17
CA VAL A 231 -23.70 42.70 -102.96
C VAL A 231 -23.07 42.61 -104.35
N VAL A 232 -21.80 42.19 -104.44
CA VAL A 232 -21.11 42.01 -105.72
C VAL A 232 -21.77 40.90 -106.55
N SER A 233 -22.12 39.77 -105.95
CA SER A 233 -22.84 38.69 -106.65
C SER A 233 -24.19 39.15 -107.20
N ASP A 234 -24.90 40.02 -106.48
CA ASP A 234 -26.18 40.58 -106.93
C ASP A 234 -26.00 41.51 -108.15
N THR A 235 -24.89 42.26 -108.22
CA THR A 235 -24.53 43.05 -109.41
C THR A 235 -24.13 42.16 -110.61
N VAL A 236 -23.45 41.03 -110.35
CA VAL A 236 -23.12 40.03 -111.36
C VAL A 236 -24.39 39.33 -111.88
N ALA A 237 -25.35 39.02 -111.00
CA ALA A 237 -26.64 38.41 -111.37
C ALA A 237 -27.47 39.35 -112.27
N ARG A 238 -27.49 40.66 -111.99
CA ARG A 238 -28.11 41.68 -112.88
C ARG A 238 -27.43 41.79 -114.25
N THR A 239 -26.15 41.46 -114.32
CA THR A 239 -25.38 41.47 -115.58
C THR A 239 -25.58 40.17 -116.37
N ARG A 240 -25.78 39.03 -115.69
CA ARG A 240 -26.09 37.74 -116.31
C ARG A 240 -27.54 37.60 -116.80
N SER A 241 -28.48 38.43 -116.35
CA SER A 241 -29.88 38.43 -116.81
C SER A 241 -30.12 39.12 -118.17
N ARG A 242 -29.08 39.58 -118.86
CA ARG A 242 -29.16 40.22 -120.20
C ARG A 242 -28.69 39.34 -121.36
N ILE A 243 -28.53 38.04 -121.14
CA ILE A 243 -28.10 37.12 -122.21
C ILE A 243 -29.03 35.92 -122.24
N VAL A 244 -29.80 35.81 -123.32
CA VAL A 244 -30.58 34.62 -123.70
C VAL A 244 -30.10 34.19 -125.08
N GLN A 245 -29.89 32.89 -125.26
CA GLN A 245 -30.58 32.04 -126.25
C GLN A 245 -29.90 30.67 -126.21
N SER A 246 -30.72 29.68 -125.87
CA SER A 246 -30.48 28.25 -126.06
C SER A 246 -30.14 27.97 -127.53
N PRO A 247 -29.21 27.03 -127.85
CA PRO A 247 -29.68 25.73 -128.35
C PRO A 247 -28.64 24.60 -128.21
N GLU A 248 -28.77 23.71 -127.22
CA GLU A 248 -27.98 22.47 -127.22
C GLU A 248 -28.77 21.31 -126.63
N ARG A 249 -29.87 20.93 -127.28
CA ARG A 249 -30.72 19.79 -126.88
C ARG A 249 -30.28 18.46 -127.50
N ILE A 250 -29.23 18.46 -128.33
CA ILE A 250 -28.69 17.24 -128.98
C ILE A 250 -27.28 16.89 -128.48
N ARG A 251 -26.51 17.86 -127.94
CA ARG A 251 -25.33 17.58 -127.10
C ARG A 251 -25.70 17.04 -125.70
N ARG A 252 -26.97 17.18 -125.29
CA ARG A 252 -27.49 16.79 -123.97
C ARG A 252 -27.47 15.30 -123.68
N ASN A 253 -27.62 14.40 -124.66
CA ASN A 253 -27.73 12.98 -124.36
C ASN A 253 -26.38 12.24 -124.27
N ILE A 254 -25.36 12.68 -125.00
CA ILE A 254 -23.98 12.15 -124.86
C ILE A 254 -23.26 12.86 -123.71
N SER A 255 -23.51 14.17 -123.53
CA SER A 255 -23.15 14.87 -122.30
C SER A 255 -23.82 14.19 -121.11
N SER A 256 -25.14 13.95 -121.10
CA SER A 256 -25.84 13.36 -119.94
C SER A 256 -25.30 12.00 -119.53
N MET A 257 -24.90 11.11 -120.44
CA MET A 257 -24.25 9.86 -120.02
C MET A 257 -22.86 10.08 -119.41
N SER A 258 -22.08 11.03 -119.94
CA SER A 258 -20.81 11.45 -119.32
C SER A 258 -21.04 12.20 -118.00
N THR A 259 -22.11 12.98 -117.87
CA THR A 259 -22.49 13.69 -116.65
C THR A 259 -23.02 12.71 -115.62
N THR A 260 -23.81 11.71 -116.02
CA THR A 260 -24.31 10.64 -115.14
C THR A 260 -23.16 9.75 -114.67
N ALA A 261 -22.20 9.39 -115.52
CA ALA A 261 -21.01 8.66 -115.07
C ALA A 261 -20.11 9.51 -114.14
N MET A 262 -20.02 10.82 -114.38
CA MET A 262 -19.29 11.75 -113.52
C MET A 262 -20.05 12.03 -112.21
N GLU A 263 -21.37 12.06 -112.24
CA GLU A 263 -22.27 12.15 -111.10
C GLU A 263 -22.22 10.86 -110.29
N ASP A 264 -22.23 9.69 -110.91
CA ASP A 264 -22.07 8.40 -110.25
C ASP A 264 -20.69 8.27 -109.61
N LYS A 265 -19.63 8.75 -110.27
CA LYS A 265 -18.30 8.83 -109.65
C LYS A 265 -18.29 9.81 -108.46
N LYS A 266 -19.04 10.92 -108.55
CA LYS A 266 -19.18 11.90 -107.48
C LYS A 266 -20.04 11.36 -106.33
N THR A 267 -21.10 10.61 -106.61
CA THR A 267 -21.94 9.97 -105.60
C THR A 267 -21.17 8.84 -104.93
N LEU A 268 -20.41 8.04 -105.68
CA LEU A 268 -19.55 6.98 -105.13
C LEU A 268 -18.45 7.59 -104.24
N GLY A 269 -17.80 8.68 -104.67
CA GLY A 269 -16.88 9.44 -103.82
C GLY A 269 -17.55 10.05 -102.57
N ALA A 270 -18.80 10.51 -102.69
CA ALA A 270 -19.57 11.00 -101.54
C ALA A 270 -19.98 9.86 -100.59
N GLN A 271 -20.31 8.68 -101.11
CA GLN A 271 -20.62 7.50 -100.31
C GLN A 271 -19.36 6.93 -99.65
N GLU A 272 -18.21 6.93 -100.31
CA GLU A 272 -16.92 6.57 -99.69
C GLU A 272 -16.52 7.56 -98.59
N ALA A 273 -16.71 8.86 -98.81
CA ALA A 273 -16.48 9.88 -97.79
C ALA A 273 -17.42 9.68 -96.60
N LYS A 274 -18.71 9.37 -96.85
CA LYS A 274 -19.70 9.06 -95.83
C LYS A 274 -19.37 7.76 -95.08
N ALA A 275 -18.86 6.75 -95.76
CA ALA A 275 -18.41 5.51 -95.15
C ALA A 275 -17.21 5.73 -94.23
N ARG A 276 -16.24 6.57 -94.63
CA ARG A 276 -15.12 6.97 -93.77
C ARG A 276 -15.57 7.79 -92.57
N ASP A 277 -16.50 8.72 -92.74
CA ASP A 277 -17.09 9.50 -91.64
C ASP A 277 -17.85 8.61 -90.64
N LEU A 278 -18.65 7.65 -91.14
CA LEU A 278 -19.32 6.66 -90.30
C LEU A 278 -18.32 5.76 -89.57
N GLN A 279 -17.23 5.35 -90.23
CA GLN A 279 -16.17 4.56 -89.58
C GLN A 279 -15.49 5.36 -88.46
N ALA A 280 -15.20 6.65 -88.67
CA ALA A 280 -14.65 7.52 -87.64
C ALA A 280 -15.62 7.68 -86.45
N LYS A 281 -16.93 7.81 -86.72
CA LYS A 281 -17.96 7.84 -85.67
C LYS A 281 -18.05 6.53 -84.89
N ILE A 282 -17.95 5.39 -85.55
CA ILE A 282 -17.90 4.08 -84.88
C ILE A 282 -16.69 4.00 -83.96
N SER A 283 -15.50 4.40 -84.43
CA SER A 283 -14.31 4.44 -83.58
C SER A 283 -14.45 5.38 -82.38
N ALA A 284 -15.09 6.54 -82.55
CA ALA A 284 -15.38 7.45 -81.45
C ALA A 284 -16.38 6.85 -80.45
N LEU A 285 -17.43 6.18 -80.92
CA LEU A 285 -18.41 5.49 -80.06
C LEU A 285 -17.78 4.35 -79.27
N LEU A 286 -16.86 3.58 -79.86
CA LEU A 286 -16.12 2.53 -79.15
C LEU A 286 -15.23 3.09 -78.03
N ASN A 287 -14.61 4.25 -78.25
CA ASN A 287 -13.84 4.92 -77.20
C ASN A 287 -14.75 5.40 -76.06
N ILE A 288 -15.90 5.99 -76.39
CA ILE A 288 -16.89 6.41 -75.39
C ILE A 288 -17.40 5.20 -74.60
N GLU A 289 -17.68 4.07 -75.25
CA GLU A 289 -18.09 2.83 -74.58
C GLU A 289 -17.03 2.35 -73.58
N LYS A 290 -15.75 2.41 -73.97
CA LYS A 290 -14.63 2.06 -73.10
C LYS A 290 -14.56 3.00 -71.88
N ASP A 291 -14.72 4.31 -72.08
CA ASP A 291 -14.68 5.29 -70.99
C ASP A 291 -15.87 5.10 -70.03
N VAL A 292 -17.06 4.84 -70.55
CA VAL A 292 -18.26 4.54 -69.74
C VAL A 292 -18.05 3.26 -68.92
N ARG A 293 -17.44 2.23 -69.50
CA ARG A 293 -17.11 0.99 -68.79
C ARG A 293 -16.10 1.25 -67.66
N GLY A 294 -15.07 2.05 -67.92
CA GLY A 294 -14.11 2.45 -66.89
C GLY A 294 -14.75 3.25 -65.75
N ALA A 295 -15.67 4.17 -66.06
CA ALA A 295 -16.43 4.90 -65.06
C ALA A 295 -17.34 3.99 -64.22
N LEU A 296 -17.92 2.95 -64.82
CA LEU A 296 -18.73 1.96 -64.10
C LEU A 296 -17.89 1.14 -63.11
N GLU A 297 -16.70 0.70 -63.52
CA GLU A 297 -15.76 -0.02 -62.65
C GLU A 297 -15.29 0.84 -61.47
N GLN A 298 -15.03 2.13 -61.71
CA GLN A 298 -14.70 3.09 -60.66
C GLN A 298 -15.88 3.27 -59.69
N LEU A 299 -17.11 3.41 -60.20
CA LEU A 299 -18.31 3.52 -59.35
C LEU A 299 -18.52 2.29 -58.46
N GLN A 300 -18.31 1.08 -59.01
CA GLN A 300 -18.39 -0.15 -58.22
C GLN A 300 -17.31 -0.24 -57.13
N THR A 301 -16.14 0.35 -57.39
CA THR A 301 -15.05 0.42 -56.40
C THR A 301 -15.42 1.39 -55.29
N ILE A 302 -15.92 2.58 -55.64
CA ILE A 302 -16.38 3.60 -54.67
C ILE A 302 -17.53 3.04 -53.82
N GLU A 303 -18.47 2.30 -54.40
CA GLU A 303 -19.57 1.67 -53.66
C GLU A 303 -19.06 0.69 -52.59
N LYS A 304 -18.06 -0.13 -52.92
CA LYS A 304 -17.43 -1.06 -51.96
C LYS A 304 -16.70 -0.31 -50.85
N GLU A 305 -15.97 0.74 -51.20
CA GLU A 305 -15.26 1.59 -50.22
C GLU A 305 -16.23 2.32 -49.30
N ALA A 306 -17.35 2.83 -49.83
CA ALA A 306 -18.41 3.45 -49.03
C ALA A 306 -19.02 2.47 -48.03
N TYR A 307 -19.28 1.23 -48.45
CA TYR A 307 -19.78 0.18 -47.55
C TYR A 307 -18.77 -0.16 -46.44
N ALA A 308 -17.48 -0.27 -46.80
CA ALA A 308 -16.41 -0.50 -45.82
C ALA A 308 -16.32 0.66 -44.82
N LEU A 309 -16.43 1.90 -45.29
CA LEU A 309 -16.44 3.08 -44.44
C LEU A 309 -17.62 3.06 -43.46
N GLU A 310 -18.84 2.75 -43.91
CA GLU A 310 -20.01 2.63 -43.04
C GLU A 310 -19.82 1.57 -41.93
N LEU A 311 -19.19 0.44 -42.26
CA LEU A 311 -18.89 -0.60 -41.28
C LEU A 311 -17.91 -0.10 -40.23
N THR A 312 -16.79 0.49 -40.65
CA THR A 312 -15.79 1.05 -39.72
C THR A 312 -16.35 2.18 -38.86
N GLN A 313 -17.28 2.97 -39.40
CA GLN A 313 -17.93 4.04 -38.66
C GLN A 313 -18.89 3.50 -37.58
N LYS A 314 -19.56 2.37 -37.84
CA LYS A 314 -20.33 1.67 -36.80
C LYS A 314 -19.41 1.13 -35.69
N GLU A 315 -18.32 0.45 -36.06
CA GLU A 315 -17.32 -0.03 -35.09
C GLU A 315 -16.70 1.11 -34.27
N PHE A 316 -16.47 2.26 -34.89
CA PHE A 316 -16.00 3.47 -34.19
C PHE A 316 -17.02 3.99 -33.17
N ILE A 317 -18.31 3.99 -33.52
CA ILE A 317 -19.38 4.39 -32.60
C ILE A 317 -19.44 3.42 -31.42
N ASP A 318 -19.41 2.10 -31.68
CA ASP A 318 -19.46 1.09 -30.62
C ASP A 318 -18.26 1.18 -29.67
N THR A 319 -17.05 1.38 -30.21
CA THR A 319 -15.83 1.55 -29.40
C THR A 319 -15.84 2.85 -28.60
N ARG A 320 -16.36 3.95 -29.17
CA ARG A 320 -16.54 5.22 -28.46
C ARG A 320 -17.54 5.07 -27.32
N ASP A 321 -18.67 4.44 -27.56
CA ASP A 321 -19.70 4.24 -26.54
C ASP A 321 -19.18 3.32 -25.42
N HIS A 322 -18.37 2.30 -25.76
CA HIS A 322 -17.68 1.49 -24.77
C HIS A 322 -16.68 2.30 -23.92
N LEU A 323 -15.91 3.20 -24.56
CA LEU A 323 -14.99 4.10 -23.86
C LEU A 323 -15.74 5.02 -22.89
N ASP A 324 -16.87 5.58 -23.30
CA ASP A 324 -17.65 6.46 -22.45
C ASP A 324 -18.26 5.71 -21.26
N GLN A 325 -18.71 4.46 -21.45
CA GLN A 325 -19.10 3.59 -20.35
C GLN A 325 -17.96 3.36 -19.35
N LYS A 326 -16.72 3.13 -19.85
CA LYS A 326 -15.54 2.98 -18.99
C LYS A 326 -15.16 4.27 -18.25
N LYS A 327 -15.36 5.44 -18.85
CA LYS A 327 -15.18 6.73 -18.15
C LYS A 327 -16.18 6.90 -17.00
N ILE A 328 -17.43 6.49 -17.20
CA ILE A 328 -18.46 6.53 -16.16
C ILE A 328 -18.06 5.60 -15.01
N GLU A 329 -17.71 4.34 -15.31
CA GLU A 329 -17.24 3.37 -14.30
C GLU A 329 -16.04 3.90 -13.48
N ARG A 330 -15.05 4.51 -14.14
CA ARG A 330 -13.90 5.13 -13.46
C ARG A 330 -14.34 6.23 -12.51
N THR A 331 -15.24 7.10 -12.95
CA THR A 331 -15.74 8.22 -12.15
C THR A 331 -16.52 7.73 -10.93
N GLU A 332 -17.33 6.67 -11.08
CA GLU A 332 -18.01 6.04 -9.95
C GLU A 332 -17.03 5.42 -8.94
N LEU A 333 -15.96 4.76 -9.42
CA LEU A 333 -14.92 4.21 -8.55
C LEU A 333 -14.17 5.30 -7.79
N GLU A 334 -13.85 6.42 -8.44
CA GLU A 334 -13.24 7.59 -7.79
C GLU A 334 -14.15 8.15 -6.69
N MET A 335 -15.46 8.27 -6.94
CA MET A 335 -16.42 8.69 -5.92
C MET A 335 -16.48 7.72 -4.74
N LYS A 336 -16.48 6.41 -5.00
CA LYS A 336 -16.44 5.38 -3.94
C LYS A 336 -15.16 5.44 -3.12
N TYR A 337 -14.02 5.65 -3.77
CA TYR A 337 -12.73 5.82 -3.10
C TYR A 337 -12.73 7.03 -2.18
N GLN A 338 -13.21 8.19 -2.67
CA GLN A 338 -13.32 9.40 -1.85
C GLN A 338 -14.28 9.22 -0.67
N ALA A 339 -15.41 8.53 -0.86
CA ALA A 339 -16.34 8.21 0.21
C ALA A 339 -15.70 7.32 1.28
N SER A 340 -15.01 6.26 0.86
CA SER A 340 -14.27 5.36 1.75
C SER A 340 -13.20 6.11 2.57
N PHE A 341 -12.42 6.97 1.91
CA PHE A 341 -11.42 7.80 2.57
C PHE A 341 -12.02 8.72 3.65
N ARG A 342 -13.18 9.33 3.37
CA ARG A 342 -13.90 10.16 4.37
C ARG A 342 -14.35 9.34 5.56
N VAL A 343 -14.89 8.13 5.34
CA VAL A 343 -15.31 7.22 6.41
C VAL A 343 -14.12 6.78 7.24
N GLN A 344 -12.99 6.43 6.62
CA GLN A 344 -11.77 6.04 7.32
C GLN A 344 -11.23 7.18 8.20
N LYS A 345 -11.28 8.42 7.70
CA LYS A 345 -10.90 9.60 8.50
C LYS A 345 -11.85 9.83 9.68
N GLN A 346 -13.16 9.63 9.49
CA GLN A 346 -14.13 9.71 10.59
C GLN A 346 -13.88 8.61 11.64
N LEU A 347 -13.56 7.40 11.20
CA LEU A 347 -13.22 6.27 12.09
C LEU A 347 -11.97 6.58 12.92
N SER A 348 -10.90 7.04 12.27
CA SER A 348 -9.65 7.43 12.96
C SER A 348 -9.90 8.53 13.99
N ASN A 349 -10.66 9.58 13.63
CA ASN A 349 -11.04 10.64 14.57
C ASN A 349 -11.88 10.12 15.76
N ALA A 350 -12.75 9.13 15.53
CA ALA A 350 -13.55 8.52 16.59
C ALA A 350 -12.69 7.64 17.51
N GLN A 351 -11.72 6.91 16.96
CA GLN A 351 -10.74 6.12 17.72
C GLN A 351 -9.87 7.01 18.60
N GLU A 352 -9.34 8.12 18.08
CA GLU A 352 -8.58 9.07 18.90
C GLU A 352 -9.41 9.68 20.04
N LYS A 353 -10.69 9.97 19.79
CA LYS A 353 -11.60 10.47 20.85
C LYS A 353 -11.85 9.41 21.91
N LEU A 354 -12.02 8.15 21.51
CA LEU A 354 -12.17 7.02 22.42
C LEU A 354 -10.93 6.85 23.28
N GLU A 355 -9.74 6.86 22.68
CA GLU A 355 -8.46 6.70 23.38
C GLU A 355 -8.23 7.82 24.40
N ARG A 356 -8.46 9.08 24.02
CA ARG A 356 -8.38 10.21 24.97
C ARG A 356 -9.38 10.07 26.12
N ALA A 357 -10.59 9.61 25.84
CA ALA A 357 -11.60 9.39 26.88
C ALA A 357 -11.21 8.24 27.81
N GLN A 358 -10.64 7.15 27.29
CA GLN A 358 -10.14 6.02 28.06
C GLN A 358 -8.95 6.42 28.94
N GLN A 359 -7.95 7.12 28.40
CA GLN A 359 -6.83 7.65 29.17
C GLN A 359 -7.32 8.56 30.30
N HIS A 360 -8.23 9.50 30.00
CA HIS A 360 -8.77 10.38 31.03
C HIS A 360 -9.56 9.63 32.12
N ALA A 361 -10.28 8.57 31.75
CA ALA A 361 -10.99 7.72 32.70
C ALA A 361 -10.02 6.95 33.60
N GLU A 362 -8.95 6.36 33.04
CA GLU A 362 -7.90 5.68 33.80
C GLU A 362 -7.15 6.64 34.72
N ASP A 363 -6.78 7.84 34.24
CA ASP A 363 -6.12 8.86 35.07
C ASP A 363 -7.00 9.27 36.25
N LYS A 364 -8.31 9.47 36.03
CA LYS A 364 -9.26 9.75 37.11
C LYS A 364 -9.41 8.57 38.06
N ARG A 365 -9.38 7.33 37.55
CA ARG A 365 -9.45 6.12 38.38
C ARG A 365 -8.22 5.99 39.27
N LEU A 366 -7.03 6.18 38.73
CA LEU A 366 -5.77 6.16 39.46
C LEU A 366 -5.69 7.30 40.48
N ALA A 367 -6.05 8.52 40.09
CA ALA A 367 -6.14 9.65 41.02
C ALA A 367 -7.14 9.37 42.15
N GLY A 368 -8.30 8.80 41.83
CA GLY A 368 -9.29 8.35 42.80
C GLY A 368 -8.73 7.32 43.77
N GLN A 369 -8.03 6.28 43.26
CA GLN A 369 -7.37 5.27 44.08
C GLN A 369 -6.33 5.89 45.02
N HIS A 370 -5.46 6.77 44.53
CA HIS A 370 -4.50 7.46 45.38
C HIS A 370 -5.17 8.34 46.44
N THR A 371 -6.28 9.00 46.13
CA THR A 371 -7.03 9.76 47.14
C THR A 371 -7.65 8.84 48.20
N ILE A 372 -8.16 7.67 47.82
CA ILE A 372 -8.69 6.68 48.76
C ILE A 372 -7.56 6.15 49.66
N GLU A 373 -6.42 5.75 49.10
CA GLU A 373 -5.26 5.26 49.86
C GLU A 373 -4.73 6.32 50.84
N ARG A 374 -4.74 7.59 50.44
CA ARG A 374 -4.37 8.71 51.32
C ARG A 374 -5.36 8.85 52.47
N LEU A 375 -6.66 8.87 52.18
CA LEU A 375 -7.71 8.99 53.20
C LEU A 375 -7.72 7.78 54.15
N GLN A 376 -7.42 6.57 53.65
CA GLN A 376 -7.27 5.38 54.48
C GLN A 376 -6.11 5.53 55.48
N ARG A 377 -4.95 6.01 55.02
CA ARG A 377 -3.81 6.31 55.90
C ARG A 377 -4.15 7.37 56.94
N GLU A 378 -4.75 8.48 56.52
CA GLU A 378 -5.20 9.55 57.43
C GLU A 378 -6.23 9.02 58.46
N TYR A 379 -7.11 8.10 58.07
CA TYR A 379 -8.07 7.46 58.97
C TYR A 379 -7.39 6.51 59.96
N GLU A 380 -6.44 5.68 59.51
CA GLU A 380 -5.67 4.79 60.37
C GLU A 380 -4.88 5.58 61.43
N GLU A 381 -4.23 6.68 61.03
CA GLU A 381 -3.56 7.61 61.95
C GLU A 381 -4.54 8.20 62.97
N MET A 382 -5.71 8.69 62.52
CA MET A 382 -6.74 9.22 63.43
C MET A 382 -7.25 8.17 64.42
N VAL A 383 -7.36 6.90 64.02
CA VAL A 383 -7.77 5.81 64.91
C VAL A 383 -6.70 5.52 65.96
N LEU A 384 -5.42 5.55 65.59
CA LEU A 384 -4.31 5.41 66.53
C LEU A 384 -4.29 6.59 67.52
N ASP A 385 -4.41 7.82 67.03
CA ASP A 385 -4.47 9.03 67.85
C ASP A 385 -5.65 9.00 68.82
N ARG A 386 -6.83 8.54 68.36
CA ARG A 386 -8.00 8.36 69.24
C ARG A 386 -7.72 7.33 70.32
N ARG A 387 -7.13 6.19 69.97
CA ARG A 387 -6.80 5.13 70.93
C ARG A 387 -5.78 5.62 71.97
N ASP A 388 -4.79 6.39 71.56
CA ASP A 388 -3.79 6.93 72.48
C ASP A 388 -4.36 8.06 73.34
N ASN A 389 -5.23 8.91 72.79
CA ASN A 389 -6.00 9.87 73.57
C ASN A 389 -6.93 9.18 74.59
N GLU A 390 -7.63 8.11 74.22
CA GLU A 390 -8.46 7.33 75.13
C GLU A 390 -7.64 6.74 76.29
N LYS A 391 -6.45 6.19 76.02
CA LYS A 391 -5.52 5.74 77.07
C LYS A 391 -5.11 6.89 77.99
N GLN A 392 -4.73 8.04 77.43
CA GLN A 392 -4.34 9.22 78.23
C GLN A 392 -5.50 9.72 79.10
N VAL A 393 -6.73 9.75 78.55
CA VAL A 393 -7.93 10.11 79.31
C VAL A 393 -8.18 9.10 80.43
N GLU A 394 -8.02 7.80 80.18
CA GLU A 394 -8.21 6.78 81.21
C GLU A 394 -7.13 6.86 82.31
N GLU A 395 -5.88 7.11 81.95
CA GLU A 395 -4.79 7.36 82.92
C GLU A 395 -5.07 8.60 83.77
N LEU A 396 -5.55 9.70 83.16
CA LEU A 396 -5.93 10.92 83.87
C LEU A 396 -7.13 10.67 84.79
N ARG A 397 -8.13 9.90 84.36
CA ARG A 397 -9.26 9.48 85.20
C ARG A 397 -8.81 8.63 86.38
N SER A 398 -7.92 7.67 86.16
CA SER A 398 -7.35 6.84 87.22
C SER A 398 -6.60 7.70 88.25
N LYS A 399 -5.77 8.64 87.80
CA LYS A 399 -5.09 9.61 88.67
C LYS A 399 -6.08 10.51 89.43
N ALA A 400 -7.12 11.00 88.76
CA ALA A 400 -8.15 11.81 89.40
C ALA A 400 -8.89 11.02 90.49
N ASN A 401 -9.28 9.79 90.21
CA ASN A 401 -9.92 8.89 91.20
C ASN A 401 -9.00 8.61 92.39
N GLU A 402 -7.69 8.42 92.16
CA GLU A 402 -6.72 8.23 93.24
C GLU A 402 -6.55 9.49 94.09
N PHE A 403 -6.54 10.68 93.46
CA PHE A 403 -6.53 11.94 94.20
C PHE A 403 -7.84 12.18 94.98
N GLU A 404 -9.00 11.84 94.40
CA GLU A 404 -10.28 11.89 95.13
C GLU A 404 -10.28 10.93 96.33
N ARG A 405 -9.72 9.73 96.18
CA ARG A 405 -9.56 8.77 97.27
C ARG A 405 -8.65 9.31 98.37
N GLN A 406 -7.49 9.86 98.01
CA GLN A 406 -6.58 10.51 98.95
C GLN A 406 -7.24 11.70 99.65
N MET A 407 -7.98 12.53 98.91
CA MET A 407 -8.73 13.66 99.48
C MET A 407 -9.80 13.18 100.48
N ALA A 408 -10.53 12.12 100.15
CA ALA A 408 -11.54 11.53 101.06
C ALA A 408 -10.89 10.90 102.31
N GLU A 409 -9.74 10.24 102.17
CA GLU A 409 -8.95 9.72 103.29
C GLU A 409 -8.43 10.85 104.19
N HIS A 410 -7.86 11.91 103.59
CA HIS A 410 -7.42 13.10 104.32
C HIS A 410 -8.59 13.82 105.02
N LEU A 411 -9.74 14.00 104.36
CA LEU A 411 -10.93 14.57 104.98
C LEU A 411 -11.40 13.74 106.17
N ARG A 412 -11.44 12.40 106.05
CA ARG A 412 -11.75 11.52 107.19
C ARG A 412 -10.73 11.63 108.32
N SER A 413 -9.44 11.74 108.02
CA SER A 413 -8.39 11.95 109.03
C SER A 413 -8.59 13.28 109.75
N CYS A 414 -8.78 14.36 109.01
CA CYS A 414 -9.05 15.69 109.56
C CYS A 414 -10.35 15.71 110.39
N GLU A 415 -11.42 15.06 109.94
CA GLU A 415 -12.65 14.92 110.72
C GLU A 415 -12.42 14.12 112.01
N ALA A 416 -11.62 13.05 111.97
CA ALA A 416 -11.26 12.29 113.15
C ALA A 416 -10.42 13.12 114.15
N GLU A 417 -9.40 13.83 113.66
CA GLU A 417 -8.56 14.73 114.46
C GLU A 417 -9.37 15.89 115.06
N LEU A 418 -10.29 16.47 114.28
CA LEU A 418 -11.15 17.57 114.73
C LEU A 418 -12.16 17.09 115.79
N ASN A 419 -12.69 15.87 115.63
CA ASN A 419 -13.50 15.22 116.66
C ASN A 419 -12.69 14.93 117.92
N GLU A 420 -11.44 14.47 117.80
CA GLU A 420 -10.54 14.25 118.93
C GLU A 420 -10.25 15.57 119.67
N LEU A 421 -9.88 16.63 118.94
CA LEU A 421 -9.70 17.99 119.48
C LEU A 421 -10.97 18.52 120.14
N LEU A 422 -12.15 18.28 119.55
CA LEU A 422 -13.44 18.61 120.17
C LEU A 422 -13.63 17.85 121.47
N THR A 423 -13.36 16.54 121.51
CA THR A 423 -13.47 15.75 122.76
C THR A 423 -12.52 16.26 123.83
N GLU A 424 -11.28 16.61 123.48
CA GLU A 424 -10.32 17.23 124.40
C GLU A 424 -10.76 18.64 124.83
N TYR A 425 -11.32 19.45 123.92
CA TYR A 425 -11.91 20.75 124.26
C TYR A 425 -13.08 20.61 125.23
N TRP A 426 -13.98 19.64 125.03
CA TRP A 426 -15.09 19.38 125.94
C TRP A 426 -14.60 18.87 127.31
N LYS A 427 -13.56 18.02 127.35
CA LYS A 427 -12.91 17.61 128.61
C LYS A 427 -12.31 18.80 129.34
N LEU A 428 -11.53 19.64 128.66
CA LEU A 428 -10.90 20.81 129.25
C LEU A 428 -11.94 21.84 129.70
N ARG A 429 -12.99 22.05 128.91
CA ARG A 429 -14.14 22.89 129.29
C ARG A 429 -14.81 22.36 130.55
N HIS A 430 -15.07 21.05 130.61
CA HIS A 430 -15.62 20.42 131.80
C HIS A 430 -14.69 20.57 133.00
N GLU A 431 -13.37 20.38 132.84
CA GLU A 431 -12.37 20.62 133.88
C GLU A 431 -12.35 22.09 134.34
N THR A 432 -12.48 23.06 133.44
CA THR A 432 -12.59 24.48 133.79
C THR A 432 -13.93 24.83 134.44
N GLU A 433 -15.04 24.21 134.04
CA GLU A 433 -16.35 24.35 134.69
C GLU A 433 -16.28 23.79 136.12
N VAL A 434 -15.68 22.61 136.30
CA VAL A 434 -15.40 22.02 137.61
C VAL A 434 -14.44 22.89 138.43
N TYR A 435 -13.40 23.47 137.83
CA TYR A 435 -12.52 24.42 138.51
C TYR A 435 -13.26 25.71 138.90
N MET A 436 -14.09 26.28 138.03
CA MET A 436 -14.93 27.45 138.32
C MET A 436 -15.94 27.14 139.43
N GLU A 437 -16.53 25.95 139.45
CA GLU A 437 -17.45 25.49 140.48
C GLU A 437 -16.74 25.29 141.84
N ILE A 438 -15.51 24.76 141.83
CA ILE A 438 -14.65 24.65 143.03
C ILE A 438 -14.18 26.03 143.51
N LEU A 439 -13.85 26.95 142.61
CA LEU A 439 -13.43 28.32 142.94
C LEU A 439 -14.62 29.14 143.49
N ALA A 440 -15.81 29.00 142.88
CA ALA A 440 -17.05 29.61 143.34
C ALA A 440 -17.46 29.10 144.73
N ASN A 441 -17.28 27.80 145.00
CA ASN A 441 -17.48 27.23 146.33
C ASN A 441 -16.45 27.74 147.37
N LYS A 442 -15.20 28.04 146.97
CA LYS A 442 -14.18 28.59 147.87
C LYS A 442 -14.27 30.11 148.08
N LEU A 443 -14.92 30.86 147.18
CA LEU A 443 -15.03 32.32 147.22
C LEU A 443 -16.45 32.84 147.59
N GLY A 444 -17.41 31.97 147.86
CA GLY A 444 -18.73 32.37 148.36
C GLY A 444 -19.57 33.18 147.36
N MET A 445 -19.34 33.02 146.05
CA MET A 445 -20.09 33.70 144.99
C MET A 445 -20.93 32.69 144.21
N ARG A 446 -22.23 32.93 144.08
CA ARG A 446 -23.12 32.17 143.18
C ARG A 446 -22.83 32.58 141.74
N VAL A 447 -22.34 31.63 140.93
CA VAL A 447 -22.29 31.78 139.47
C VAL A 447 -23.51 31.07 138.90
N SER A 448 -24.38 31.84 138.23
CA SER A 448 -25.43 31.29 137.38
C SER A 448 -24.81 30.88 136.04
N ALA A 449 -25.02 29.64 135.63
CA ALA A 449 -24.73 29.20 134.27
C ALA A 449 -25.89 29.60 133.35
N THR A 450 -25.56 30.30 132.25
CA THR A 450 -26.33 30.29 131.00
C THR A 450 -25.93 29.10 130.16
#